data_AF-A0A929W6C5-F1
#
_entry.id   AF-A0A929W6C5-F1
#
_cell.length_a   1.000
_cell.length_b   1.000
_cell.length_c   1.000
_cell.angle_alpha   90.00
_cell.angle_beta   90.00
_cell.angle_gamma   90.00
#
_symmetry.space_group_name_H-M   'P 1'
#
loop_
_entity.id
_entity.type
_entity.pdbx_description
1 polymer ?
#
loop_
_entity_poly.entity_id
_entity_poly.type
_entity_poly.pdbx_seq_one_letter_code
_entity_poly.pdbx_strand_id
1 'polypeptide(L)'
;LSGEDMRFPVEKCRESGAKEVWLTERGNSFGYNNLVVDFRNLPIMRQWADRVIMDCTHSVQRPGGGNGTTSGDREFVPAMALAAKAFGAQGYFLETHPDPDKALSDGPNMLPLDELEGLFRQLC
;
A
#
# COMPACT_ATOMS: atom_id res chain seq x y z
N LEU A 1 -7.41 -10.82 2.02
CA LEU A 1 -6.95 -12.15 1.58
C LEU A 1 -5.57 -12.35 2.17
N SER A 2 -5.22 -13.56 2.60
CA SER A 2 -3.83 -13.77 3.03
C SER A 2 -2.88 -13.70 1.83
N GLY A 3 -1.58 -13.48 2.06
CA GLY A 3 -0.59 -13.52 0.99
C GLY A 3 -0.61 -14.83 0.18
N GLU A 4 -0.90 -15.96 0.83
CA GLU A 4 -1.03 -17.28 0.18
C GLU A 4 -2.25 -17.36 -0.74
N ASP A 5 -3.37 -16.77 -0.33
CA ASP A 5 -4.61 -16.77 -1.13
C ASP A 5 -4.48 -15.96 -2.42
N MET A 6 -3.48 -15.08 -2.52
CA MET A 6 -3.26 -14.26 -3.70
C MET A 6 -2.85 -15.06 -4.93
N ARG A 7 -2.50 -16.36 -4.78
CA ARG A 7 -2.31 -17.26 -5.93
C ARG A 7 -3.55 -17.32 -6.83
N PHE A 8 -4.76 -17.34 -6.25
CA PHE A 8 -5.98 -17.58 -7.03
C PHE A 8 -6.37 -16.39 -7.91
N PRO A 9 -6.32 -15.12 -7.43
CA PRO A 9 -6.45 -13.97 -8.33
C PRO A 9 -5.40 -13.95 -9.44
N VAL A 10 -4.13 -14.28 -9.14
CA VAL A 10 -3.06 -14.29 -10.14
C VAL A 10 -3.31 -15.33 -11.23
N GLU A 11 -3.68 -16.55 -10.85
CA GLU A 11 -4.05 -17.63 -11.78
C GLU A 11 -5.17 -17.18 -12.71
N LYS A 12 -6.25 -16.60 -12.17
CA LYS A 12 -7.37 -16.09 -12.98
C LYS A 12 -6.94 -15.02 -13.99
N CYS A 13 -6.05 -14.10 -13.58
CA CYS A 13 -5.50 -13.10 -14.50
C CYS A 13 -4.71 -13.76 -15.63
N ARG A 14 -3.84 -14.74 -15.31
CA ARG A 14 -3.03 -15.47 -16.29
C ARG A 14 -3.88 -16.32 -17.24
N GLU A 15 -4.89 -17.02 -16.73
CA GLU A 15 -5.88 -17.77 -17.52
C GLU A 15 -6.64 -16.87 -18.49
N SER A 16 -6.86 -15.60 -18.11
CA SER A 16 -7.47 -14.57 -18.95
C SER A 16 -6.50 -13.96 -19.98
N GLY A 17 -5.27 -14.45 -20.06
CA GLY A 17 -4.26 -14.00 -21.02
C GLY A 17 -3.35 -12.87 -20.54
N ALA A 18 -3.38 -12.51 -19.24
CA ALA A 18 -2.45 -11.52 -18.70
C ALA A 18 -1.01 -12.06 -18.75
N LYS A 19 -0.11 -11.27 -19.37
CA LYS A 19 1.32 -11.61 -19.49
C LYS A 19 2.14 -11.19 -18.27
N GLU A 20 1.63 -10.23 -17.51
CA GLU A 20 2.26 -9.69 -16.32
C GLU A 20 1.15 -9.37 -15.30
N VAL A 21 1.35 -9.81 -14.06
CA VAL A 21 0.41 -9.62 -12.96
C VAL A 21 1.16 -9.06 -11.76
N TRP A 22 0.70 -7.93 -11.25
CA TRP A 22 1.25 -7.27 -10.07
C TRP A 22 0.31 -7.43 -8.90
N LEU A 23 0.86 -7.67 -7.72
CA LEU A 23 0.11 -7.69 -6.47
C LEU A 23 0.51 -6.51 -5.60
N THR A 24 -0.49 -5.87 -4.99
CA THR A 24 -0.26 -4.71 -4.12
C THR A 24 -0.72 -5.03 -2.70
N GLU A 25 0.18 -4.97 -1.74
CA GLU A 25 -0.17 -4.99 -0.31
C GLU A 25 -0.67 -3.60 0.09
N ARG A 26 -1.81 -3.54 0.79
CA ARG A 26 -2.44 -2.27 1.22
C ARG A 26 -3.03 -2.34 2.65
N GLY A 27 -2.64 -3.33 3.43
CA GLY A 27 -3.15 -3.58 4.78
C GLY A 27 -4.33 -4.56 4.83
N ASN A 28 -4.40 -5.28 5.94
CA ASN A 28 -5.45 -6.20 6.32
C ASN A 28 -6.30 -5.60 7.44
N SER A 29 -7.61 -5.86 7.46
CA SER A 29 -8.48 -5.41 8.53
C SER A 29 -8.02 -5.92 9.89
N PHE A 30 -7.89 -5.02 10.86
CA PHE A 30 -7.44 -5.34 12.21
C PHE A 30 -8.38 -4.72 13.26
N GLY A 31 -9.44 -5.47 13.59
CA GLY A 31 -10.52 -4.94 14.43
C GLY A 31 -11.35 -3.90 13.67
N TYR A 32 -11.92 -2.93 14.40
CA TYR A 32 -12.78 -1.90 13.84
C TYR A 32 -11.98 -0.69 13.38
N ASN A 33 -12.30 -0.20 12.18
CA ASN A 33 -11.80 1.06 11.62
C ASN A 33 -10.26 1.16 11.55
N ASN A 34 -9.57 0.02 11.45
CA ASN A 34 -8.12 -0.03 11.47
C ASN A 34 -7.57 -1.10 10.53
N LEU A 35 -6.36 -0.85 10.04
CA LEU A 35 -5.61 -1.75 9.18
C LEU A 35 -4.27 -2.12 9.84
N VAL A 36 -3.78 -3.32 9.54
CA VAL A 36 -2.43 -3.75 9.87
C VAL A 36 -1.76 -4.30 8.63
N VAL A 37 -0.49 -3.95 8.44
CA VAL A 37 0.34 -4.54 7.38
C VAL A 37 1.12 -5.70 7.97
N ASP A 38 0.89 -6.88 7.42
CA ASP A 38 1.75 -8.03 7.66
C ASP A 38 2.80 -8.10 6.56
N PHE A 39 4.00 -7.56 6.84
CA PHE A 39 5.07 -7.52 5.85
C PHE A 39 5.55 -8.90 5.39
N ARG A 40 5.20 -9.99 6.08
CA ARG A 40 5.45 -11.36 5.58
C ARG A 40 4.69 -11.65 4.29
N ASN A 41 3.60 -10.94 4.02
CA ASN A 41 2.86 -11.07 2.77
C ASN A 41 3.70 -10.68 1.54
N LEU A 42 4.65 -9.76 1.67
CA LEU A 42 5.47 -9.32 0.54
C LEU A 42 6.28 -10.47 -0.10
N PRO A 43 7.13 -11.20 0.66
CA PRO A 43 7.84 -12.36 0.11
C PRO A 43 6.93 -13.54 -0.23
N ILE A 44 5.79 -13.72 0.46
CA ILE A 44 4.83 -14.78 0.12
C ILE A 44 4.18 -14.52 -1.23
N MET A 45 3.62 -13.31 -1.46
CA MET A 45 2.98 -12.94 -2.72
C MET A 45 3.94 -13.00 -3.91
N ARG A 46 5.23 -12.76 -3.68
CA ARG A 46 6.28 -12.81 -4.70
C ARG A 46 6.46 -14.21 -5.31
N GLN A 47 6.02 -15.27 -4.64
CA GLN A 47 6.04 -16.63 -5.19
C GLN A 47 5.04 -16.79 -6.35
N TRP A 48 4.00 -15.94 -6.40
CA TRP A 48 2.87 -16.10 -7.31
C TRP A 48 2.90 -15.07 -8.45
N ALA A 49 3.23 -13.80 -8.13
CA ALA A 49 3.14 -12.67 -9.04
C ALA A 49 4.50 -12.21 -9.59
N ASP A 50 4.46 -11.47 -10.69
CA ASP A 50 5.67 -10.98 -11.37
C ASP A 50 6.31 -9.81 -10.60
N ARG A 51 5.48 -9.01 -9.92
CA ARG A 51 5.91 -7.94 -9.02
C ARG A 51 4.99 -7.84 -7.80
N VAL A 52 5.59 -7.51 -6.66
CA VAL A 52 4.86 -7.11 -5.45
C VAL A 52 5.16 -5.66 -5.11
N ILE A 53 4.09 -4.87 -5.02
CA ILE A 53 4.09 -3.44 -4.73
C ILE A 53 3.57 -3.22 -3.32
N MET A 54 4.14 -2.24 -2.61
CA MET A 54 3.58 -1.77 -1.33
C MET A 54 2.81 -0.48 -1.55
N ASP A 55 1.52 -0.46 -1.22
CA ASP A 55 0.74 0.77 -1.11
C ASP A 55 0.96 1.40 0.26
N CYS A 56 1.83 2.41 0.32
CA CYS A 56 2.20 3.01 1.60
C CYS A 56 1.13 3.99 2.12
N THR A 57 0.29 4.55 1.25
CA THR A 57 -0.74 5.53 1.62
C THR A 57 -2.00 4.87 2.14
N HIS A 58 -2.55 3.87 1.45
CA HIS A 58 -3.77 3.20 1.91
C HIS A 58 -3.52 2.22 3.06
N SER A 59 -2.27 1.78 3.27
CA SER A 59 -1.90 0.95 4.41
C SER A 59 -1.98 1.67 5.76
N VAL A 60 -1.93 3.00 5.78
CA VAL A 60 -2.06 3.83 7.00
C VAL A 60 -3.46 4.40 7.18
N GLN A 61 -4.40 3.95 6.35
CA GLN A 61 -5.78 4.38 6.36
C GLN A 61 -6.52 3.84 7.59
N ARG A 62 -7.43 4.66 8.12
CA ARG A 62 -8.41 4.29 9.15
C ARG A 62 -9.82 4.27 8.56
N PRO A 63 -10.29 3.11 8.05
CA PRO A 63 -11.56 3.01 7.34
C PRO A 63 -12.72 3.52 8.20
N GLY A 64 -13.45 4.53 7.72
CA GLY A 64 -14.61 5.10 8.44
C GLY A 64 -14.30 5.84 9.74
N GLY A 65 -13.02 6.18 10.00
CA GLY A 65 -12.59 6.86 11.23
C GLY A 65 -12.88 8.37 11.31
N GLY A 66 -13.43 8.99 10.26
CA GLY A 66 -13.63 10.44 10.16
C GLY A 66 -15.10 10.85 10.04
N ASN A 67 -15.94 10.54 11.04
CA ASN A 67 -17.35 10.99 11.09
C ASN A 67 -18.13 10.82 9.75
N GLY A 68 -18.01 9.66 9.11
CA GLY A 68 -18.64 9.36 7.81
C GLY A 68 -17.68 9.45 6.61
N THR A 69 -16.43 9.87 6.83
CA THR A 69 -15.34 9.81 5.84
C THR A 69 -14.20 8.92 6.35
N THR A 70 -13.31 8.56 5.44
CA THR A 70 -12.11 7.80 5.78
C THR A 70 -11.01 8.73 6.25
N SER A 71 -10.41 8.41 7.40
CA SER A 71 -9.24 9.12 7.93
C SER A 71 -7.97 8.28 7.74
N GLY A 72 -6.86 8.72 8.31
CA GLY A 72 -5.66 7.92 8.45
C GLY A 72 -4.46 8.75 8.86
N ASP A 73 -3.31 8.09 8.88
CA ASP A 73 -2.14 8.54 9.62
C ASP A 73 -0.95 8.74 8.66
N ARG A 74 -1.01 9.78 7.79
CA ARG A 74 0.03 10.06 6.78
C ARG A 74 1.47 10.11 7.30
N GLU A 75 1.64 10.47 8.58
CA GLU A 75 2.95 10.50 9.26
C GLU A 75 3.69 9.16 9.22
N PHE A 76 2.98 8.04 9.07
CA PHE A 76 3.57 6.72 8.96
C PHE A 76 3.92 6.29 7.53
N VAL A 77 3.55 7.05 6.50
CA VAL A 77 3.83 6.70 5.09
C VAL A 77 5.32 6.46 4.83
N PRO A 78 6.26 7.35 5.27
CA PRO A 78 7.69 7.11 5.08
C PRO A 78 8.19 5.84 5.78
N ALA A 79 7.74 5.61 7.03
CA ALA A 79 8.13 4.42 7.79
C ALA A 79 7.61 3.13 7.14
N MET A 80 6.39 3.16 6.60
CA MET A 80 5.79 2.05 5.87
C MET A 80 6.60 1.69 4.62
N ALA A 81 7.05 2.70 3.87
CA ALA A 81 7.89 2.50 2.69
C ALA A 81 9.26 1.91 3.04
N LEU A 82 9.92 2.41 4.08
CA LEU A 82 11.20 1.89 4.55
C LEU A 82 11.10 0.44 5.06
N ALA A 83 10.02 0.11 5.77
CA ALA A 83 9.75 -1.25 6.18
C ALA A 83 9.51 -2.17 4.96
N ALA A 84 8.72 -1.74 3.99
CA ALA A 84 8.54 -2.49 2.74
C ALA A 84 9.85 -2.72 1.97
N LYS A 85 10.76 -1.72 1.94
CA LYS A 85 12.12 -1.88 1.39
C LYS A 85 12.85 -3.03 2.07
N ALA A 86 12.86 -3.05 3.40
CA ALA A 86 13.54 -4.07 4.19
C ALA A 86 12.98 -5.49 3.95
N PHE A 87 11.66 -5.60 3.72
CA PHE A 87 11.00 -6.88 3.42
C PHE A 87 11.00 -7.27 1.93
N GLY A 88 11.63 -6.46 1.07
CA GLY A 88 11.88 -6.81 -0.32
C GLY A 88 10.74 -6.49 -1.29
N ALA A 89 9.94 -5.46 -1.00
CA ALA A 89 9.00 -4.90 -1.97
C ALA A 89 9.73 -4.51 -3.28
N GLN A 90 9.09 -4.75 -4.43
CA GLN A 90 9.66 -4.47 -5.75
C GLN A 90 9.21 -3.12 -6.33
N GLY A 91 8.34 -2.41 -5.61
CA GLY A 91 7.89 -1.07 -5.93
C GLY A 91 6.99 -0.51 -4.84
N TYR A 92 6.67 0.77 -4.98
CA TYR A 92 5.84 1.52 -4.03
C TYR A 92 4.71 2.21 -4.78
N PHE A 93 3.54 2.21 -4.17
CA PHE A 93 2.40 3.03 -4.56
C PHE A 93 2.21 4.12 -3.50
N LEU A 94 2.12 5.36 -3.96
CA LEU A 94 2.03 6.56 -3.13
C LEU A 94 1.05 7.54 -3.77
N GLU A 95 0.02 7.94 -3.05
CA GLU A 95 -0.78 9.11 -3.40
C GLU A 95 -0.18 10.38 -2.79
N THR A 96 -0.25 11.46 -3.56
CA THR A 96 0.32 12.74 -3.16
C THR A 96 -0.57 13.90 -3.58
N HIS A 97 -0.48 15.01 -2.85
CA HIS A 97 -1.18 16.24 -3.17
C HIS A 97 -0.35 17.45 -2.72
N PRO A 98 -0.38 18.59 -3.44
CA PRO A 98 0.31 19.81 -3.01
C PRO A 98 -0.17 20.33 -1.65
N ASP A 99 -1.44 20.07 -1.32
CA ASP A 99 -2.07 20.42 -0.04
C ASP A 99 -3.04 19.31 0.37
N PRO A 100 -2.57 18.22 1.01
CA PRO A 100 -3.40 17.05 1.30
C PRO A 100 -4.68 17.35 2.08
N ASP A 101 -4.72 18.43 2.84
CA ASP A 101 -5.89 18.82 3.63
C ASP A 101 -7.02 19.41 2.77
N LYS A 102 -6.71 19.79 1.52
CA LYS A 102 -7.69 20.20 0.48
C LYS A 102 -7.99 19.09 -0.52
N ALA A 103 -7.45 17.89 -0.35
CA ALA A 103 -7.75 16.78 -1.25
C ALA A 103 -9.23 16.38 -1.15
N LEU A 104 -9.84 16.04 -2.29
CA LEU A 104 -11.27 15.68 -2.36
C LEU A 104 -11.54 14.24 -1.87
N SER A 105 -10.50 13.40 -1.82
CA SER A 105 -10.52 12.06 -1.26
C SER A 105 -9.15 11.76 -0.64
N ASP A 106 -9.14 10.91 0.39
CA ASP A 106 -7.94 10.30 0.98
C ASP A 106 -6.82 11.24 1.44
N GLY A 107 -7.09 12.55 1.52
CA GLY A 107 -6.17 13.57 2.02
C GLY A 107 -5.42 13.17 3.30
N PRO A 108 -6.08 12.63 4.34
CA PRO A 108 -5.41 12.17 5.57
C PRO A 108 -4.31 11.11 5.37
N ASN A 109 -4.29 10.41 4.23
CA ASN A 109 -3.33 9.35 3.89
C ASN A 109 -2.24 9.80 2.92
N MET A 110 -2.46 10.91 2.20
CA MET A 110 -1.56 11.37 1.15
C MET A 110 -0.27 11.95 1.72
N LEU A 111 0.85 11.64 1.06
CA LEU A 111 2.14 12.28 1.31
C LEU A 111 2.15 13.68 0.67
N PRO A 112 2.56 14.75 1.38
CA PRO A 112 2.79 16.06 0.76
C PRO A 112 3.73 15.96 -0.44
N LEU A 113 3.40 16.65 -1.54
CA LEU A 113 4.13 16.51 -2.81
C LEU A 113 5.59 16.94 -2.72
N ASP A 114 5.89 17.93 -1.90
CA ASP A 114 7.25 18.42 -1.64
C ASP A 114 8.11 17.45 -0.82
N GLU A 115 7.50 16.53 -0.08
CA GLU A 115 8.22 15.48 0.67
C GLU A 115 8.58 14.26 -0.19
N LEU A 116 7.94 14.10 -1.35
CA LEU A 116 8.08 12.91 -2.20
C LEU A 116 9.53 12.65 -2.64
N GLU A 117 10.24 13.70 -3.06
CA GLU A 117 11.65 13.56 -3.48
C GLU A 117 12.54 13.11 -2.31
N GLY A 118 12.29 13.64 -1.12
CA GLY A 118 13.00 13.29 0.10
C GLY A 118 12.82 11.81 0.44
N LEU A 119 11.59 11.30 0.35
CA LEU A 119 11.30 9.88 0.55
C LEU A 119 11.99 9.01 -0.50
N PHE A 120 11.92 9.36 -1.79
CA PHE A 120 12.56 8.57 -2.84
C PHE A 120 14.07 8.44 -2.64
N ARG A 121 14.75 9.51 -2.21
CA ARG A 121 16.19 9.46 -1.92
C ARG A 121 16.56 8.45 -0.83
N GLN A 122 15.65 8.17 0.11
CA GLN A 122 15.86 7.14 1.14
C GLN A 122 15.57 5.72 0.62
N LEU A 123 14.71 5.60 -0.38
CA LEU A 123 14.30 4.32 -0.96
C LEU A 123 15.24 3.83 -2.06
N CYS A 124 15.97 4.73 -2.72
CA CYS A 124 17.06 4.37 -3.63
C CYS A 124 18.30 3.79 -2.92
#